data_AF-A0A7M3ZG42-F1
#
_entry.id   AF-A0A7M3ZG42-F1
#
_cell.length_a   1.000
_cell.length_b   1.000
_cell.length_c   1.000
_cell.angle_alpha   90.00
_cell.angle_beta   90.00
_cell.angle_gamma   90.00
#
_symmetry.space_group_name_H-M   'P 1'
#
loop_
_entity.id
_entity.type
_entity.pdbx_description
1 polymer ?
#
loop_
_entity_poly.entity_id
_entity_poly.type
_entity_poly.pdbx_seq_one_letter_code
_entity_poly.pdbx_strand_id
1 'polypeptide(L)'
;MSRRQDIDQIRGLAILLMIMVHAAATWAPTDASTTSLLALIVASLGGLAAPLFVTVGGWVTVQSRWTLRKALIRFVFLIIAQFLVNITASHLFDPFTPGVLSLFAILYLLAPIWIRISRNSIAFGATLVLIGIINTEFSLGDSTLSWNDRIEVVTIIQFLSHLLVTGTYPLFPWMFFSILGAGINIHAPTIRRLGLVIVSGLLLCTLFLYESMQTGIPFAQPRGEAILTFFPANTPFLIGACTGVL
;
A
#
# COMPACT_ATOMS: atom_id res chain seq x y z
N MET A 1 -1.38 10.16 -26.70
CA MET A 1 -2.41 9.55 -25.82
C MET A 1 -3.28 10.66 -25.27
N SER A 2 -4.59 10.54 -25.41
CA SER A 2 -5.55 11.46 -24.79
C SER A 2 -5.49 11.30 -23.26
N ARG A 3 -5.60 12.42 -22.55
CA ARG A 3 -5.68 12.45 -21.09
C ARG A 3 -6.96 11.73 -20.64
N ARG A 4 -6.81 10.80 -19.70
CA ARG A 4 -7.92 10.03 -19.13
C ARG A 4 -8.41 10.70 -17.84
N GLN A 5 -9.59 11.32 -17.91
CA GLN A 5 -10.18 12.10 -16.82
C GLN A 5 -10.54 11.22 -15.61
N ASP A 6 -11.02 10.01 -15.86
CA ASP A 6 -11.29 8.97 -14.88
C ASP A 6 -10.06 8.65 -14.00
N ILE A 7 -8.89 8.46 -14.62
CA ILE A 7 -7.65 8.18 -13.87
C ILE A 7 -7.19 9.38 -13.05
N ASP A 8 -7.37 10.60 -13.56
CA ASP A 8 -7.04 11.80 -12.80
C ASP A 8 -8.00 12.04 -11.62
N GLN A 9 -9.28 11.69 -11.77
CA GLN A 9 -10.25 11.71 -10.67
C GLN A 9 -9.88 10.72 -9.57
N ILE A 10 -9.50 9.49 -9.91
CA ILE A 10 -9.08 8.48 -8.92
C ILE A 10 -7.80 8.92 -8.20
N ARG A 11 -6.86 9.57 -8.89
CA ARG A 11 -5.68 10.17 -8.23
C ARG A 11 -6.07 11.28 -7.26
N GLY A 12 -6.98 12.15 -7.69
CA GLY A 12 -7.53 13.20 -6.82
C GLY A 12 -8.18 12.60 -5.57
N LEU A 13 -8.99 11.56 -5.73
CA LEU A 13 -9.59 10.82 -4.63
C LEU A 13 -8.53 10.25 -3.69
N ALA A 14 -7.51 9.57 -4.20
CA ALA A 14 -6.42 9.02 -3.39
C ALA A 14 -5.68 10.10 -2.58
N ILE A 15 -5.46 11.29 -3.17
CA ILE A 15 -4.86 12.43 -2.47
C ILE A 15 -5.80 12.95 -1.37
N LEU A 16 -7.10 13.06 -1.63
CA LEU A 16 -8.07 13.49 -0.62
C LEU A 16 -8.14 12.50 0.55
N LEU A 17 -8.11 11.20 0.28
CA LEU A 17 -8.06 10.15 1.30
C LEU A 17 -6.75 10.23 2.12
N MET A 18 -5.62 10.50 1.46
CA MET A 18 -4.32 10.69 2.11
C MET A 18 -4.32 11.93 3.02
N ILE A 19 -4.88 13.06 2.56
CA ILE A 19 -5.04 14.26 3.37
C ILE A 19 -5.94 13.97 4.57
N MET A 20 -7.07 13.27 4.35
CA MET A 20 -8.02 12.91 5.40
C MET A 20 -7.34 12.10 6.52
N VAL A 21 -6.58 11.06 6.18
CA VAL A 21 -5.96 10.19 7.20
C VAL A 21 -4.87 10.93 7.99
N HIS A 22 -4.08 11.79 7.34
CA HIS A 22 -3.10 12.61 8.05
C HIS A 22 -3.76 13.70 8.90
N ALA A 23 -4.82 14.35 8.41
CA ALA A 23 -5.60 15.30 9.21
C ALA A 23 -6.23 14.61 10.44
N ALA A 24 -6.80 13.42 10.25
CA ALA A 24 -7.35 12.62 11.34
C ALA A 24 -6.27 12.23 12.35
N ALA A 25 -5.08 11.82 11.91
CA ALA A 25 -3.98 11.45 12.80
C ALA A 25 -3.38 12.66 13.55
N THR A 26 -3.30 13.83 12.92
CA THR A 26 -2.67 15.01 13.50
C THR A 26 -3.63 15.83 14.38
N TRP A 27 -4.91 15.85 14.07
CA TRP A 27 -5.90 16.70 14.76
C TRP A 27 -6.99 15.94 15.50
N ALA A 28 -6.86 14.62 15.69
CA ALA A 28 -7.80 13.87 16.51
C ALA A 28 -7.83 14.42 17.96
N PRO A 29 -9.02 14.78 18.48
CA PRO A 29 -9.22 15.05 19.90
C PRO A 29 -8.81 13.86 20.76
N THR A 30 -8.32 14.11 21.99
CA THR A 30 -7.87 13.05 22.91
C THR A 30 -9.00 12.10 23.35
N ASP A 31 -10.24 12.55 23.26
CA ASP A 31 -11.47 11.83 23.59
C ASP A 31 -12.17 11.24 22.35
N ALA A 32 -11.55 11.33 21.16
CA ALA A 32 -12.11 10.78 19.94
C ALA A 32 -12.24 9.25 20.03
N SER A 33 -13.47 8.75 19.93
CA SER A 33 -13.75 7.32 19.92
C SER A 33 -13.16 6.68 18.66
N THR A 34 -12.31 5.67 18.84
CA THR A 34 -11.74 4.83 17.78
C THR A 34 -12.69 3.74 17.28
N THR A 35 -13.80 3.52 17.99
CA THR A 35 -14.79 2.47 17.72
C THR A 35 -16.13 3.00 17.20
N SER A 36 -16.29 4.32 17.14
CA SER A 36 -17.48 4.94 16.55
C SER A 36 -17.61 4.59 15.07
N LEU A 37 -18.84 4.58 14.55
CA LEU A 37 -19.10 4.34 13.13
C LEU A 37 -18.29 5.29 12.23
N LEU A 38 -18.18 6.56 12.63
CA LEU A 38 -17.40 7.56 11.90
C LEU A 38 -15.91 7.21 11.91
N ALA A 39 -15.34 6.81 13.04
CA ALA A 39 -13.94 6.40 13.14
C ALA A 39 -13.66 5.15 12.29
N LEU A 40 -14.58 4.19 12.26
CA LEU A 40 -14.46 3.01 11.40
C LEU A 40 -14.48 3.39 9.92
N ILE A 41 -15.36 4.30 9.50
CA ILE A 41 -15.40 4.79 8.11
C ILE A 41 -14.10 5.52 7.75
N VAL A 42 -13.65 6.45 8.60
CA VAL A 42 -12.42 7.23 8.37
C VAL A 42 -11.18 6.34 8.34
N ALA A 43 -11.07 5.39 9.28
CA ALA A 43 -9.99 4.42 9.30
C ALA A 43 -10.01 3.52 8.05
N SER A 44 -11.19 3.06 7.63
CA SER A 44 -11.35 2.22 6.43
C SER A 44 -10.96 2.98 5.15
N LEU A 45 -11.43 4.22 5.01
CA LEU A 45 -11.11 5.09 3.89
C LEU A 45 -9.62 5.49 3.87
N GLY A 46 -9.04 5.77 5.04
CA GLY A 46 -7.62 6.03 5.19
C GLY A 46 -6.76 4.82 4.82
N GLY A 47 -7.17 3.62 5.22
CA GLY A 47 -6.53 2.36 4.86
C GLY A 47 -6.52 2.08 3.35
N LEU A 48 -7.48 2.63 2.60
CA LEU A 48 -7.54 2.49 1.14
C LEU A 48 -6.70 3.52 0.37
N ALA A 49 -6.27 4.62 1.01
CA ALA A 49 -5.56 5.71 0.34
C ALA A 49 -4.27 5.24 -0.35
N ALA A 50 -3.39 4.56 0.39
CA ALA A 50 -2.12 4.09 -0.15
C ALA A 50 -2.29 2.94 -1.18
N PRO A 51 -3.12 1.90 -0.95
CA PRO A 51 -3.41 0.88 -1.95
C PRO A 51 -3.91 1.45 -3.27
N LEU A 52 -4.84 2.41 -3.21
CA LEU A 52 -5.38 3.07 -4.39
C LEU A 52 -4.29 3.83 -5.14
N PHE A 53 -3.49 4.61 -4.40
CA PHE A 53 -2.44 5.42 -5.00
C PHE A 53 -1.34 4.56 -5.66
N VAL A 54 -0.92 3.47 -5.02
CA VAL A 54 0.07 2.53 -5.58
C VAL A 54 -0.50 1.77 -6.79
N THR A 55 -1.77 1.35 -6.75
CA THR A 55 -2.45 0.69 -7.87
C THR A 55 -2.54 1.59 -9.09
N VAL A 56 -2.99 2.83 -8.91
CA VAL A 56 -3.03 3.82 -9.99
C VAL A 56 -1.63 4.16 -10.50
N GLY A 57 -0.63 4.19 -9.62
CA GLY A 57 0.78 4.33 -9.98
C GLY A 57 1.24 3.24 -10.93
N GLY A 58 0.95 1.97 -10.61
CA GLY A 58 1.20 0.82 -11.48
C GLY A 58 0.53 0.95 -12.84
N TRP A 59 -0.78 1.25 -12.85
CA TRP A 59 -1.59 1.42 -14.05
C TRP A 59 -1.02 2.49 -15.01
N VAL A 60 -0.64 3.65 -14.49
CA VAL A 60 -0.11 4.75 -15.33
C VAL A 60 1.30 4.44 -15.82
N THR A 61 2.11 3.74 -15.02
CA THR A 61 3.50 3.45 -15.39
C THR A 61 3.57 2.59 -16.65
N VAL A 62 2.60 1.70 -16.90
CA VAL A 62 2.47 0.95 -18.15
C VAL A 62 2.43 1.86 -19.39
N GLN A 63 1.83 3.04 -19.27
CA GLN A 63 1.65 4.00 -20.36
C GLN A 63 2.84 4.95 -20.51
N SER A 64 3.72 4.99 -19.51
CA SER A 64 4.87 5.86 -19.50
C SER A 64 6.02 5.28 -20.32
N ARG A 65 6.67 6.12 -21.14
CA ARG A 65 7.98 5.78 -21.71
C ARG A 65 9.04 5.85 -20.62
N TRP A 66 9.37 4.69 -20.07
CA TRP A 66 10.43 4.54 -19.09
C TRP A 66 11.81 4.71 -19.74
N THR A 67 12.68 5.47 -19.11
CA THR A 67 14.11 5.55 -19.43
C THR A 67 14.90 5.66 -18.13
N LEU A 68 16.12 5.14 -18.11
CA LEU A 68 16.95 5.19 -16.90
C LEU A 68 17.13 6.63 -16.38
N ARG A 69 17.35 7.60 -17.27
CA ARG A 69 17.45 9.01 -16.90
C ARG A 69 16.20 9.53 -16.18
N LYS A 70 14.99 9.23 -16.70
CA LYS A 70 13.74 9.63 -16.04
C LYS A 70 13.55 8.92 -14.71
N ALA A 71 13.92 7.64 -14.64
CA ALA A 71 13.84 6.85 -13.43
C ALA A 71 14.72 7.42 -12.32
N LEU A 72 15.99 7.72 -12.63
CA LEU A 72 16.92 8.32 -11.67
C LEU A 72 16.48 9.71 -11.20
N ILE A 73 16.02 10.58 -12.12
CA ILE A 73 15.52 11.92 -11.73
C ILE A 73 14.33 11.79 -10.76
N ARG A 74 13.36 10.93 -11.08
CA ARG A 74 12.20 10.71 -10.20
C ARG A 74 12.59 10.07 -8.88
N PHE A 75 13.51 9.11 -8.90
CA PHE A 75 14.02 8.46 -7.70
C PHE A 75 14.62 9.50 -6.74
N VAL A 76 15.56 10.32 -7.23
CA VAL A 76 16.21 11.35 -6.42
C VAL A 76 15.20 12.38 -5.91
N PHE A 77 14.31 12.86 -6.78
CA PHE A 77 13.27 13.83 -6.40
C PHE A 77 12.35 13.30 -5.30
N LEU A 78 11.88 12.05 -5.42
CA LEU A 78 10.98 11.44 -4.45
C LEU A 78 11.67 11.15 -3.11
N ILE A 79 12.95 10.78 -3.12
CA ILE A 79 13.74 10.58 -1.90
C ILE A 79 13.96 11.92 -1.18
N ILE A 80 14.28 12.98 -1.91
CA ILE A 80 14.39 14.34 -1.33
C ILE A 80 13.04 14.78 -0.77
N ALA A 81 11.94 14.56 -1.51
CA ALA A 81 10.60 14.90 -1.04
C ALA A 81 10.22 14.11 0.23
N GLN A 82 10.57 12.82 0.32
CA GLN A 82 10.36 12.02 1.53
C GLN A 82 11.09 12.63 2.74
N PHE A 83 12.36 12.98 2.56
CA PHE A 83 13.17 13.62 3.60
C PHE A 83 12.55 14.95 4.07
N LEU A 84 12.10 15.79 3.13
CA LEU A 84 11.44 17.06 3.47
C LEU A 84 10.14 16.84 4.25
N VAL A 85 9.30 15.88 3.83
CA VAL A 85 8.07 15.52 4.54
C VAL A 85 8.39 15.07 5.96
N ASN A 86 9.39 14.21 6.15
CA ASN A 86 9.76 13.71 7.47
C ASN A 86 10.24 14.84 8.40
N ILE A 87 11.02 15.81 7.90
CA ILE A 87 11.42 16.99 8.69
C ILE A 87 10.20 17.82 9.10
N THR A 88 9.25 18.04 8.18
CA THR A 88 8.03 18.80 8.50
C THR A 88 7.09 18.06 9.45
N ALA A 89 7.16 16.73 9.49
CA ALA A 89 6.36 15.85 10.33
C ALA A 89 7.21 15.12 11.36
N SER A 90 8.18 15.81 11.97
CA SER A 90 9.17 15.21 12.89
C SER A 90 8.58 14.62 14.18
N HIS A 91 7.30 14.90 14.46
CA HIS A 91 6.56 14.29 15.57
C HIS A 91 6.07 12.86 15.25
N LEU A 92 6.08 12.45 13.97
CA LEU A 92 5.64 11.13 13.51
C LEU A 92 6.78 10.27 12.96
N PHE A 93 7.79 10.90 12.35
CA PHE A 93 8.84 10.22 11.59
C PHE A 93 10.22 10.81 11.85
N ASP A 94 11.23 9.95 11.81
CA ASP A 94 12.62 10.39 11.77
C ASP A 94 12.99 10.90 10.36
N PRO A 95 13.99 11.79 10.22
CA PRO A 95 14.30 12.41 8.93
C PRO A 95 14.53 11.42 7.78
N PHE A 96 15.13 10.26 8.07
CA PHE A 96 15.47 9.25 7.07
C PHE A 96 14.50 8.08 6.98
N THR A 97 13.37 8.11 7.69
CA THR A 97 12.36 7.05 7.64
C THR A 97 11.86 6.84 6.19
N PRO A 98 11.96 5.63 5.63
CA PRO A 98 11.29 5.31 4.37
C PRO A 98 9.77 5.35 4.53
N GLY A 99 9.09 5.99 3.59
CA GLY A 99 7.65 6.08 3.50
C GLY A 99 7.13 5.85 2.09
N VAL A 100 5.91 6.30 1.84
CA VAL A 100 5.22 6.07 0.56
C VAL A 100 5.96 6.68 -0.64
N LEU A 101 6.64 7.83 -0.48
CA LEU A 101 7.36 8.46 -1.59
C LEU A 101 8.63 7.69 -1.95
N SER A 102 9.37 7.19 -0.95
CA SER A 102 10.51 6.29 -1.19
C SER A 102 10.06 4.95 -1.79
N LEU A 103 8.87 4.45 -1.44
CA LEU A 103 8.25 3.29 -2.10
C LEU A 103 8.02 3.58 -3.59
N PHE A 104 7.43 4.72 -3.96
CA PHE A 104 7.28 5.10 -5.36
C PHE A 104 8.61 5.26 -6.09
N ALA A 105 9.62 5.80 -5.41
CA ALA A 105 10.96 5.95 -5.96
C ALA A 105 11.51 4.59 -6.41
N ILE A 106 11.51 3.60 -5.51
CA ILE A 106 12.03 2.27 -5.81
C ILE A 106 11.13 1.50 -6.80
N LEU A 107 9.81 1.61 -6.68
CA LEU A 107 8.87 0.97 -7.62
C LEU A 107 9.06 1.48 -9.05
N TYR A 108 9.24 2.79 -9.25
CA TYR A 108 9.47 3.34 -10.58
C TYR A 108 10.85 2.97 -11.13
N LEU A 109 11.86 2.86 -10.27
CA LEU A 109 13.18 2.36 -10.66
C LEU A 109 13.11 0.90 -11.14
N LEU A 110 12.34 0.06 -10.43
CA LEU A 110 12.13 -1.35 -10.73
C LEU A 110 11.04 -1.62 -11.79
N ALA A 111 10.44 -0.58 -12.38
CA ALA A 111 9.34 -0.68 -13.34
C ALA A 111 9.54 -1.71 -14.46
N PRO A 112 10.69 -1.78 -15.14
CA PRO A 112 10.88 -2.74 -16.23
C PRO A 112 10.68 -4.20 -15.80
N ILE A 113 11.02 -4.53 -14.55
CA ILE A 113 10.98 -5.90 -14.02
C ILE A 113 9.53 -6.31 -13.78
N TRP A 114 8.81 -5.57 -12.95
CA TRP A 114 7.45 -5.95 -12.56
C TRP A 114 6.42 -5.71 -13.68
N ILE A 115 6.67 -4.79 -14.63
CA ILE A 115 5.85 -4.67 -15.85
C ILE A 115 6.02 -5.91 -16.73
N ARG A 116 7.23 -6.46 -16.85
CA ARG A 116 7.48 -7.67 -17.62
C ARG A 116 6.71 -8.86 -17.05
N ILE A 117 6.66 -8.98 -15.72
CA ILE A 117 5.84 -9.97 -15.01
C ILE A 117 4.35 -9.76 -15.35
N SER A 118 3.89 -8.51 -15.25
CA SER A 118 2.48 -8.13 -15.46
C SER A 118 1.99 -8.32 -16.90
N ARG A 119 2.87 -8.53 -17.89
CA ARG A 119 2.49 -8.78 -19.29
C ARG A 119 2.07 -10.22 -19.55
N ASN A 120 2.54 -11.16 -18.74
CA ASN A 120 2.19 -12.56 -18.87
C ASN A 120 1.10 -12.88 -17.84
N SER A 121 -0.10 -13.26 -18.28
CA SER A 121 -1.25 -13.47 -17.40
C SER A 121 -1.00 -14.52 -16.30
N ILE A 122 -0.23 -15.57 -16.62
CA ILE A 122 0.11 -16.63 -15.66
C ILE A 122 1.12 -16.08 -14.65
N ALA A 123 2.19 -15.42 -15.11
CA ALA A 123 3.20 -14.84 -14.21
C ALA A 123 2.60 -13.75 -13.33
N PHE A 124 1.69 -12.94 -13.87
CA PHE A 124 0.92 -11.93 -13.13
C PHE A 124 0.13 -12.57 -11.98
N GLY A 125 -0.75 -13.53 -12.27
CA GLY A 125 -1.55 -14.19 -11.25
C GLY A 125 -0.69 -14.95 -10.23
N ALA A 126 0.30 -15.71 -10.71
CA ALA A 126 1.20 -16.47 -9.84
C ALA A 126 2.02 -15.57 -8.91
N THR A 127 2.48 -14.40 -9.37
CA THR A 127 3.24 -13.48 -8.54
C THR A 127 2.38 -12.85 -7.45
N LEU A 128 1.13 -12.47 -7.74
CA LEU A 128 0.22 -11.93 -6.72
C LEU A 128 -0.08 -12.97 -5.63
N VAL A 129 -0.34 -14.23 -6.03
CA VAL A 129 -0.54 -15.34 -5.08
C VAL A 129 0.73 -15.62 -4.27
N LEU A 130 1.90 -15.64 -4.92
CA LEU A 130 3.17 -15.87 -4.26
C LEU A 130 3.49 -14.79 -3.22
N ILE A 131 3.23 -13.51 -3.53
CA ILE A 131 3.37 -12.42 -2.56
C ILE A 131 2.47 -12.69 -1.34
N GLY A 132 1.22 -13.08 -1.54
CA GLY A 132 0.30 -13.43 -0.45
C GLY A 132 0.82 -14.59 0.40
N ILE A 133 1.28 -15.68 -0.22
CA ILE A 133 1.83 -16.85 0.49
C ILE A 133 3.08 -16.47 1.30
N ILE A 134 4.05 -15.81 0.65
CA ILE A 134 5.30 -15.41 1.32
C ILE A 134 5.00 -14.47 2.50
N ASN A 135 4.07 -13.52 2.33
CA ASN A 135 3.74 -12.57 3.37
C ASN A 135 3.06 -13.23 4.57
N THR A 136 2.28 -14.30 4.35
CA THR A 136 1.67 -15.10 5.43
C THR A 136 2.70 -15.96 6.15
N GLU A 137 3.52 -16.72 5.42
CA GLU A 137 4.43 -17.73 6.01
C GLU A 137 5.65 -17.12 6.69
N PHE A 138 6.21 -16.06 6.11
CA PHE A 138 7.48 -15.50 6.58
C PHE A 138 7.31 -14.28 7.48
N SER A 139 6.07 -13.78 7.65
CA SER A 139 5.72 -12.61 8.46
C SER A 139 6.77 -11.48 8.35
N LEU A 140 7.13 -11.16 7.10
CA LEU A 140 8.42 -10.52 6.80
C LEU A 140 8.64 -9.15 7.46
N GLY A 141 7.59 -8.43 7.82
CA GLY A 141 7.69 -7.16 8.53
C GLY A 141 7.32 -7.21 10.02
N ASP A 142 7.29 -8.41 10.62
CA ASP A 142 7.13 -8.74 12.04
C ASP A 142 6.12 -7.84 12.79
N SER A 143 4.92 -8.37 13.04
CA SER A 143 3.84 -7.62 13.73
C SER A 143 4.18 -7.20 15.16
N THR A 144 5.25 -7.74 15.76
CA THR A 144 5.70 -7.38 17.11
C THR A 144 6.50 -6.08 17.16
N LEU A 145 7.01 -5.58 16.02
CA LEU A 145 7.80 -4.35 15.99
C LEU A 145 6.96 -3.15 16.41
N SER A 146 7.51 -2.36 17.33
CA SER A 146 6.91 -1.10 17.77
C SER A 146 6.95 -0.05 16.66
N TRP A 147 6.28 1.09 16.88
CA TRP A 147 6.32 2.17 15.89
C TRP A 147 7.74 2.71 15.69
N ASN A 148 8.50 2.88 16.79
CA ASN A 148 9.85 3.41 16.75
C ASN A 148 10.78 2.49 15.94
N ASP A 149 10.63 1.17 16.10
CA ASP A 149 11.41 0.18 15.36
C ASP A 149 11.20 0.24 13.83
N ARG A 150 10.14 0.92 13.36
CA ARG A 150 9.81 1.05 11.92
C ARG A 150 10.23 2.40 11.33
N ILE A 151 10.47 3.39 12.19
CA ILE A 151 10.80 4.75 11.76
C ILE A 151 12.26 5.09 12.03
N GLU A 152 12.86 4.50 13.05
CA GLU A 152 14.22 4.81 13.47
C GLU A 152 15.24 4.31 12.44
N VAL A 153 16.06 5.25 11.94
CA VAL A 153 17.10 4.93 10.96
C VAL A 153 18.44 5.47 11.46
N VAL A 154 19.23 4.57 12.05
CA VAL A 154 20.59 4.85 12.50
C VAL A 154 21.63 4.43 11.45
N THR A 155 21.33 3.38 10.68
CA THR A 155 22.26 2.79 9.71
C THR A 155 21.66 2.65 8.32
N ILE A 156 22.52 2.58 7.30
CA ILE A 156 22.08 2.33 5.92
C ILE A 156 21.43 0.96 5.75
N ILE A 157 21.82 -0.02 6.57
CA ILE A 157 21.22 -1.36 6.56
C ILE A 157 19.79 -1.30 7.09
N GLN A 158 19.53 -0.55 8.16
CA GLN A 158 18.17 -0.30 8.65
C GLN A 158 17.32 0.44 7.61
N PHE A 159 17.89 1.47 6.96
CA PHE A 159 17.19 2.16 5.87
C PHE A 159 16.76 1.20 4.76
N LEU A 160 17.67 0.33 4.30
CA LEU A 160 17.36 -0.68 3.29
C LEU A 160 16.34 -1.71 3.79
N SER A 161 16.46 -2.16 5.04
CA SER A 161 15.49 -3.07 5.67
C SER A 161 14.10 -2.44 5.69
N HIS A 162 13.97 -1.18 6.12
CA HIS A 162 12.69 -0.48 6.17
C HIS A 162 12.10 -0.22 4.78
N LEU A 163 12.95 0.15 3.82
CA LEU A 163 12.52 0.37 2.44
C LEU A 163 12.04 -0.90 1.76
N LEU A 164 12.64 -2.05 2.10
CA LEU A 164 12.34 -3.31 1.40
C LEU A 164 11.30 -4.17 2.12
N VAL A 165 11.29 -4.19 3.46
CA VAL A 165 10.58 -5.22 4.22
C VAL A 165 9.92 -4.74 5.52
N THR A 166 10.60 -3.97 6.37
CA THR A 166 10.19 -3.79 7.79
C THR A 166 9.55 -2.43 8.11
N GLY A 167 9.62 -1.48 7.19
CA GLY A 167 9.23 -0.08 7.43
C GLY A 167 7.72 0.16 7.38
N THR A 168 7.34 1.42 7.18
CA THR A 168 5.93 1.81 7.07
C THR A 168 5.32 1.44 5.72
N TYR A 169 6.06 1.69 4.63
CA TYR A 169 5.65 1.35 3.26
C TYR A 169 6.76 0.57 2.54
N PRO A 170 7.10 -0.64 3.01
CA PRO A 170 8.18 -1.45 2.43
C PRO A 170 7.83 -1.92 1.01
N LEU A 171 8.83 -2.13 0.15
CA LEU A 171 8.64 -2.65 -1.21
C LEU A 171 7.83 -3.95 -1.20
N PHE A 172 8.19 -4.90 -0.35
CA PHE A 172 7.40 -6.07 -0.07
C PHE A 172 6.54 -5.82 1.18
N PRO A 173 5.21 -6.02 1.15
CA PRO A 173 4.44 -6.58 0.04
C PRO A 173 3.80 -5.53 -0.90
N TRP A 174 4.01 -4.23 -0.69
CA TRP A 174 3.29 -3.17 -1.41
C TRP A 174 3.44 -3.17 -2.93
N MET A 175 4.50 -3.78 -3.47
CA MET A 175 4.65 -4.02 -4.91
C MET A 175 3.48 -4.80 -5.52
N PHE A 176 2.72 -5.56 -4.70
CA PHE A 176 1.45 -6.18 -5.05
C PHE A 176 0.53 -5.23 -5.80
N PHE A 177 0.31 -4.02 -5.27
CA PHE A 177 -0.62 -3.05 -5.85
C PHE A 177 -0.10 -2.47 -7.17
N SER A 178 1.21 -2.28 -7.33
CA SER A 178 1.77 -1.83 -8.61
C SER A 178 1.63 -2.88 -9.71
N ILE A 179 1.86 -4.15 -9.36
CA ILE A 179 1.66 -5.28 -10.27
C ILE A 179 0.18 -5.42 -10.62
N LEU A 180 -0.71 -5.35 -9.63
CA LEU A 180 -2.16 -5.35 -9.81
C LEU A 180 -2.58 -4.25 -10.80
N GLY A 181 -2.20 -3.01 -10.52
CA GLY A 181 -2.52 -1.86 -11.38
C GLY A 181 -2.02 -2.01 -12.81
N ALA A 182 -0.80 -2.53 -13.02
CA ALA A 182 -0.33 -2.83 -14.36
C ALA A 182 -1.10 -3.96 -15.03
N GLY A 183 -1.42 -5.03 -14.31
CA GLY A 183 -2.19 -6.16 -14.82
C GLY A 183 -3.58 -5.75 -15.29
N ILE A 184 -4.30 -4.93 -14.52
CA ILE A 184 -5.62 -4.42 -14.94
C ILE A 184 -5.45 -3.59 -16.23
N ASN A 185 -4.36 -2.80 -16.37
CA ASN A 185 -4.13 -1.96 -17.55
C ASN A 185 -3.85 -2.79 -18.81
N ILE A 186 -3.00 -3.79 -18.66
CA ILE A 186 -2.51 -4.62 -19.77
C ILE A 186 -3.60 -5.61 -20.22
N HIS A 187 -4.27 -6.26 -19.28
CA HIS A 187 -5.23 -7.33 -19.57
C HIS A 187 -6.67 -6.84 -19.72
N ALA A 188 -6.98 -5.61 -19.31
CA ALA A 188 -8.30 -4.98 -19.40
C ALA A 188 -9.45 -5.97 -19.08
N PRO A 189 -9.47 -6.54 -17.86
CA PRO A 189 -10.43 -7.58 -17.51
C PRO A 189 -11.87 -7.07 -17.66
N THR A 190 -12.77 -7.96 -18.08
CA THR A 190 -14.20 -7.63 -18.19
C THR A 190 -14.80 -7.35 -16.81
N ILE A 191 -15.84 -6.52 -16.77
CA ILE A 191 -16.56 -6.20 -15.52
C ILE A 191 -17.04 -7.45 -14.79
N ARG A 192 -17.42 -8.52 -15.52
CA ARG A 192 -17.79 -9.81 -14.93
C ARG A 192 -16.63 -10.47 -14.21
N ARG A 193 -15.42 -10.46 -14.77
CA ARG A 193 -14.24 -11.04 -14.13
C ARG A 193 -13.83 -10.23 -12.90
N LEU A 194 -13.85 -8.91 -13.00
CA LEU A 194 -13.61 -8.03 -11.86
C LEU A 194 -14.63 -8.27 -10.74
N GLY A 195 -15.92 -8.32 -11.09
CA GLY A 195 -17.00 -8.61 -10.15
C GLY A 195 -16.84 -9.96 -9.43
N LEU A 196 -16.38 -11.01 -10.14
CA LEU A 196 -16.07 -12.29 -9.50
C LEU A 196 -14.93 -12.16 -8.48
N VAL A 197 -13.85 -11.46 -8.82
CA VAL A 197 -12.73 -11.22 -7.89
C VAL A 197 -13.19 -10.42 -6.67
N ILE A 198 -14.00 -9.37 -6.87
CA ILE A 198 -14.57 -8.56 -5.79
C ILE A 198 -15.44 -9.42 -4.87
N VAL A 199 -16.35 -10.23 -5.43
CA VAL A 199 -17.21 -11.12 -4.63
C VAL A 199 -16.39 -12.13 -3.85
N SER A 200 -15.37 -12.74 -4.46
CA SER A 200 -14.46 -13.65 -3.77
C SER A 200 -13.70 -12.95 -2.63
N GLY A 201 -13.23 -11.72 -2.88
CA GLY A 201 -12.56 -10.90 -1.88
C GLY A 201 -13.47 -10.53 -0.69
N LEU A 202 -14.73 -10.15 -0.97
CA LEU A 202 -15.73 -9.87 0.06
C LEU A 202 -16.07 -11.11 0.90
N LEU A 203 -16.15 -12.29 0.28
CA LEU A 203 -16.34 -13.55 1.01
C LEU A 203 -15.17 -13.82 1.96
N LEU A 204 -13.94 -13.65 1.51
CA LEU A 204 -12.75 -13.79 2.36
C LEU A 204 -12.73 -12.75 3.49
N CYS A 205 -13.07 -11.49 3.22
CA CYS A 205 -13.17 -10.46 4.26
C CYS A 205 -14.23 -10.80 5.31
N THR A 206 -15.34 -11.42 4.90
CA THR A 206 -16.39 -11.88 5.82
C THR A 206 -15.89 -13.03 6.70
N LEU A 207 -15.09 -13.94 6.14
CA LEU A 207 -14.44 -15.01 6.91
C LEU A 207 -13.43 -14.45 7.93
N PHE A 208 -12.61 -13.47 7.54
CA PHE A 208 -11.69 -12.79 8.46
C PHE A 208 -12.43 -12.05 9.58
N LEU A 209 -13.58 -11.45 9.27
CA LEU A 209 -14.43 -10.82 10.29
C LEU A 209 -15.00 -11.86 11.26
N TYR A 210 -15.46 -13.00 10.74
CA TYR A 210 -15.92 -14.10 11.58
C TYR A 210 -14.80 -14.63 12.48
N GLU A 211 -13.60 -14.82 11.96
CA GLU A 211 -12.42 -15.23 12.72
C GLU A 211 -12.06 -14.23 13.84
N SER A 212 -12.08 -12.93 13.54
CA SER A 212 -11.91 -11.87 14.53
C SER A 212 -12.91 -12.00 15.69
N MET A 213 -14.18 -12.27 15.39
CA MET A 213 -15.21 -12.44 16.42
C MET A 213 -15.01 -13.70 17.27
N GLN A 214 -14.50 -14.80 16.68
CA GLN A 214 -14.26 -16.06 17.40
C GLN A 214 -13.02 -16.00 18.30
N THR A 215 -11.97 -15.33 17.84
CA THR A 215 -10.67 -15.27 18.54
C THR A 215 -10.58 -14.11 19.52
N GLY A 216 -11.46 -13.10 19.39
CA GLY A 216 -11.36 -11.85 20.15
C GLY A 216 -10.23 -10.93 19.67
N ILE A 217 -9.52 -11.31 18.60
CA ILE A 217 -8.48 -10.47 17.97
C ILE A 217 -9.18 -9.35 17.20
N PRO A 218 -8.76 -8.08 17.34
CA PRO A 218 -9.32 -6.97 16.59
C PRO A 218 -9.31 -7.21 15.06
N PHE A 219 -10.41 -6.86 14.39
CA PHE A 219 -10.56 -7.10 12.95
C PHE A 219 -9.50 -6.36 12.12
N ALA A 220 -9.28 -5.08 12.41
CA ALA A 220 -8.29 -4.27 11.70
C ALA A 220 -7.65 -3.25 12.65
N GLN A 221 -6.32 -3.13 12.57
CA GLN A 221 -5.57 -2.07 13.26
C GLN A 221 -4.43 -1.55 12.37
N PRO A 222 -4.03 -0.27 12.53
CA PRO A 222 -2.86 0.25 11.84
C PRO A 222 -1.58 -0.53 12.19
N ARG A 223 -1.47 -0.99 13.45
CA ARG A 223 -0.28 -1.61 14.05
C ARG A 223 -0.72 -2.62 15.10
N GLY A 224 0.18 -3.52 15.50
CA GLY A 224 -0.07 -4.50 16.57
C GLY A 224 -0.77 -5.76 16.08
N GLU A 225 -1.36 -6.50 17.02
CA GLU A 225 -2.04 -7.77 16.74
C GLU A 225 -3.49 -7.52 16.27
N ALA A 226 -3.73 -7.75 14.98
CA ALA A 226 -5.05 -7.68 14.36
C ALA A 226 -5.13 -8.64 13.17
N ILE A 227 -6.35 -9.03 12.77
CA ILE A 227 -6.54 -9.86 11.57
C ILE A 227 -6.05 -9.11 10.33
N LEU A 228 -6.36 -7.82 10.20
CA LEU A 228 -5.83 -6.93 9.16
C LEU A 228 -4.87 -5.90 9.78
N THR A 229 -3.59 -5.97 9.43
CA THR A 229 -2.58 -4.99 9.85
C THR A 229 -2.09 -4.17 8.67
N PHE A 230 -1.92 -2.86 8.88
CA PHE A 230 -1.43 -1.93 7.86
C PHE A 230 0.10 -1.76 7.89
N PHE A 231 0.71 -1.79 9.08
CA PHE A 231 2.16 -1.62 9.28
C PHE A 231 2.78 -2.86 9.96
N PRO A 232 3.43 -3.76 9.19
CA PRO A 232 3.40 -3.83 7.73
C PRO A 232 2.05 -4.36 7.26
N ALA A 233 1.77 -4.22 5.96
CA ALA A 233 0.58 -4.75 5.34
C ALA A 233 0.59 -6.29 5.40
N ASN A 234 -0.31 -6.93 6.13
CA ASN A 234 -0.42 -8.39 6.14
C ASN A 234 -1.32 -8.91 4.99
N THR A 235 -1.34 -10.23 4.76
CA THR A 235 -2.09 -10.83 3.65
C THR A 235 -3.60 -10.58 3.71
N PRO A 236 -4.29 -10.71 4.87
CA PRO A 236 -5.69 -10.30 4.98
C PRO A 236 -5.93 -8.84 4.58
N PHE A 237 -5.03 -7.92 4.98
CA PHE A 237 -5.09 -6.53 4.55
C PHE A 237 -4.93 -6.38 3.03
N LEU A 238 -3.97 -7.08 2.41
CA LEU A 238 -3.78 -7.05 0.96
C LEU A 238 -5.05 -7.50 0.21
N ILE A 239 -5.73 -8.54 0.70
CA ILE A 239 -6.98 -9.04 0.11
C ILE A 239 -8.10 -8.01 0.26
N GLY A 240 -8.30 -7.45 1.45
CA GLY A 240 -9.32 -6.43 1.70
C GLY A 240 -9.09 -5.17 0.87
N ALA A 241 -7.85 -4.67 0.85
CA ALA A 241 -7.48 -3.51 0.05
C ALA A 241 -7.55 -3.79 -1.46
N CYS A 242 -7.17 -4.99 -1.93
CA CYS A 242 -7.36 -5.40 -3.32
C CYS A 242 -8.84 -5.36 -3.72
N THR A 243 -9.72 -5.85 -2.85
CA THR A 243 -11.17 -5.80 -3.05
C THR A 243 -11.68 -4.36 -3.16
N GLY A 244 -11.14 -3.45 -2.36
CA GLY A 244 -11.56 -2.04 -2.36
C GLY A 244 -11.04 -1.19 -3.53
N VAL A 245 -9.95 -1.58 -4.19
CA VAL A 245 -9.38 -0.82 -5.32
C VAL A 245 -9.85 -1.29 -6.70
N LEU A 246 -10.51 -2.45 -6.78
CA LEU A 246 -11.07 -3.04 -8.01
C LEU A 246 -12.49 -2.53 -8.28
#